data_AF-A0A9N9EWG4-F1
#
_entry.id   AF-A0A9N9EWG4-F1
#
_cell.length_a   1.000
_cell.length_b   1.000
_cell.length_c   1.000
_cell.angle_alpha   90.00
_cell.angle_beta   90.00
_cell.angle_gamma   90.00
#
_symmetry.space_group_name_H-M   'P 1'
#
loop_
_entity.id
_entity.type
_entity.pdbx_description
1 polymer ?
#
loop_
_entity_poly.entity_id
_entity_poly.type
_entity_poly.pdbx_seq_one_letter_code
_entity_poly.pdbx_strand_id
1 'polypeptide(L)'
;VSLVHMSTGKYLSTKKVPLPIHGQYAAVCTGQNIDSKNDAWKIIGAFEVNVKNGGLLSSSTVFGLMHQDTGGNLHSHHAEWGGSQKSNHQQATITLYKDNYDDWLLQCYNPIIDDNDSAHLMSGDIISLFHKNTNQPLYSHEVLLDDGAQEVSCHGNDFNFNSTLQWRIELIRKPIKYGSTIALFHVPTRKYLSTKGVKYPKHEQYIVVCTGKELDFEHDLWTICDLNVGVPLSTCNNIGFKHKETGGNLHSHFTVHGTTPKSNHQQVTLYMHGHPDDYWIIRHHSSKVDLDHLMDGDIINLFHQGTNLPLYSHDILMDDGTQEVSCNGDGREDNNMWCIELIE
;
A
#
# COMPACT_ATOMS: atom_id res chain seq x y z
N VAL A 1 4.03 4.84 -5.30
CA VAL A 1 2.76 5.47 -5.74
C VAL A 1 2.89 5.88 -7.19
N SER A 2 1.77 6.02 -7.90
CA SER A 2 1.64 6.74 -9.15
C SER A 2 0.64 7.88 -8.98
N LEU A 3 0.71 8.89 -9.84
CA LEU A 3 -0.21 10.03 -9.85
C LEU A 3 -0.90 10.09 -11.21
N VAL A 4 -2.23 9.97 -11.24
CA VAL A 4 -3.00 10.10 -12.47
C VAL A 4 -3.67 11.46 -12.55
N HIS A 5 -3.46 12.16 -13.65
CA HIS A 5 -4.06 13.45 -13.90
C HIS A 5 -5.56 13.30 -14.19
N MET A 6 -6.41 13.93 -13.38
CA MET A 6 -7.85 13.68 -13.41
C MET A 6 -8.52 14.11 -14.72
N SER A 7 -8.03 15.18 -15.35
CA SER A 7 -8.64 15.66 -16.60
C SER A 7 -8.35 14.77 -17.81
N THR A 8 -7.19 14.10 -17.85
CA THR A 8 -6.73 13.37 -19.05
C THR A 8 -6.60 11.87 -18.85
N GLY A 9 -6.64 11.41 -17.60
CA GLY A 9 -6.40 10.02 -17.22
C GLY A 9 -4.95 9.57 -17.43
N LYS A 10 -4.02 10.50 -17.71
CA LYS A 10 -2.62 10.19 -17.97
C LYS A 10 -1.79 10.23 -16.69
N TYR A 11 -0.79 9.35 -16.59
CA TYR A 11 0.03 9.22 -15.40
C TYR A 11 1.22 10.18 -15.45
N LEU A 12 1.53 10.82 -14.32
CA LEU A 12 2.77 11.56 -14.12
C LEU A 12 3.94 10.59 -14.26
N SER A 13 4.83 10.92 -15.18
CA SER A 13 5.86 10.04 -15.67
C SER A 13 7.17 10.77 -15.90
N THR A 14 8.24 10.00 -16.08
CA THR A 14 9.49 10.50 -16.66
C THR A 14 9.66 9.98 -18.07
N LYS A 15 10.24 10.80 -18.93
CA LYS A 15 10.99 10.30 -20.07
C LYS A 15 12.45 10.60 -19.80
N LYS A 16 13.34 9.61 -19.98
CA LYS A 16 14.81 9.81 -19.97
C LYS A 16 15.28 10.61 -21.19
N VAL A 17 14.54 11.63 -21.60
CA VAL A 17 14.96 12.67 -22.53
C VAL A 17 15.74 13.67 -21.69
N PRO A 18 17.08 13.73 -21.84
CA PRO A 18 17.87 14.71 -21.11
C PRO A 18 17.42 16.10 -21.54
N LEU A 19 17.12 16.95 -20.57
CA LEU A 19 16.96 18.37 -20.85
C LEU A 19 18.33 18.98 -21.20
N PRO A 20 18.37 20.15 -21.87
CA PRO A 20 19.63 20.85 -22.17
C PRO A 20 20.50 21.13 -20.93
N ILE A 21 19.89 21.08 -19.74
CA ILE A 21 20.53 21.17 -18.45
C ILE A 21 20.97 19.77 -18.02
N HIS A 22 22.29 19.56 -17.85
CA HIS A 22 22.85 18.27 -17.42
C HIS A 22 22.21 17.78 -16.11
N GLY A 23 21.78 16.51 -16.11
CA GLY A 23 21.22 15.85 -14.93
C GLY A 23 19.74 16.11 -14.67
N GLN A 24 19.04 16.79 -15.59
CA GLN A 24 17.58 16.93 -15.54
C GLN A 24 16.87 16.16 -16.65
N TYR A 25 15.69 15.65 -16.33
CA TYR A 25 14.77 14.98 -17.25
C TYR A 25 13.42 15.71 -17.27
N ALA A 26 12.67 15.55 -18.36
CA ALA A 26 11.33 16.10 -18.43
C ALA A 26 10.36 15.31 -17.52
N ALA A 27 9.61 16.04 -16.69
CA ALA A 27 8.38 15.53 -16.09
C ALA A 27 7.26 15.68 -17.12
N VAL A 28 6.54 14.60 -17.39
CA VAL A 28 5.48 14.56 -18.42
C VAL A 28 4.31 13.71 -17.95
N CYS A 29 3.20 13.75 -18.67
CA CYS A 29 2.13 12.78 -18.51
C CYS A 29 2.07 11.81 -19.71
N THR A 30 2.00 10.50 -19.45
CA THR A 30 1.96 9.45 -20.48
C THR A 30 0.97 8.33 -20.13
N GLY A 31 0.52 7.61 -21.16
CA GLY A 31 -0.34 6.43 -21.00
C GLY A 31 -1.70 6.71 -20.37
N GLN A 32 -2.56 5.70 -20.30
CA GLN A 32 -3.77 5.70 -19.44
C GLN A 32 -3.81 4.44 -18.55
N ASN A 33 -2.75 3.65 -18.59
CA ASN A 33 -2.49 2.51 -17.74
C ASN A 33 -1.12 2.74 -17.09
N ILE A 34 -0.96 2.30 -15.84
CA ILE A 34 0.30 2.44 -15.11
C ILE A 34 1.42 1.68 -15.83
N ASP A 35 2.47 2.40 -16.19
CA ASP A 35 3.79 1.85 -16.52
C ASP A 35 4.67 1.95 -15.27
N SER A 36 4.82 0.84 -14.54
CA SER A 36 5.57 0.83 -13.27
C SER A 36 7.05 1.21 -13.41
N LYS A 37 7.60 1.26 -14.63
CA LYS A 37 8.97 1.72 -14.84
C LYS A 37 9.09 3.24 -14.87
N ASN A 38 8.10 3.93 -15.44
CA ASN A 38 8.17 5.38 -15.70
C ASN A 38 7.21 6.19 -14.82
N ASP A 39 6.17 5.55 -14.26
CA ASP A 39 5.10 6.20 -13.48
C ASP A 39 5.24 5.93 -11.97
N ALA A 40 6.32 5.27 -11.56
CA ALA A 40 6.55 4.88 -10.17
C ALA A 40 7.36 5.92 -9.41
N TRP A 41 6.72 6.43 -8.34
CA TRP A 41 7.27 7.45 -7.47
C TRP A 41 7.31 6.96 -6.02
N LYS A 42 8.38 7.34 -5.31
CA LYS A 42 8.57 7.15 -3.88
C LYS A 42 8.36 8.49 -3.18
N ILE A 43 7.47 8.51 -2.20
CA ILE A 43 7.33 9.66 -1.30
C ILE A 43 8.50 9.60 -0.31
N ILE A 44 9.25 10.69 -0.22
CA ILE A 44 10.40 10.85 0.67
C ILE A 44 10.20 12.07 1.57
N GLY A 45 10.97 12.17 2.65
CA GLY A 45 10.98 13.39 3.46
C GLY A 45 11.39 14.61 2.64
N ALA A 46 10.86 15.76 3.04
CA ALA A 46 11.26 17.07 2.51
C ALA A 46 12.79 17.26 2.59
N PHE A 47 13.33 18.26 1.90
CA PHE A 47 14.76 18.55 1.91
C PHE A 47 15.31 18.65 3.34
N GLU A 48 16.40 17.92 3.61
CA GLU A 48 17.02 17.78 4.94
C GLU A 48 16.12 17.25 6.08
N VAL A 49 14.90 16.80 5.79
CA VAL A 49 13.99 16.18 6.76
C VAL A 49 14.05 14.66 6.65
N ASN A 50 14.60 14.02 7.69
CA ASN A 50 14.56 12.55 7.81
C ASN A 50 13.20 12.12 8.38
N VAL A 51 12.41 11.44 7.56
CA VAL A 51 11.16 10.80 7.97
C VAL A 51 11.38 9.29 8.10
N LYS A 52 10.73 8.68 9.10
CA LYS A 52 10.69 7.22 9.19
C LYS A 52 9.78 6.66 8.09
N ASN A 53 10.16 5.52 7.52
CA ASN A 53 9.28 4.76 6.64
C ASN A 53 8.00 4.39 7.41
N GLY A 54 6.85 4.38 6.71
CA GLY A 54 5.54 4.07 7.31
C GLY A 54 4.83 5.24 8.01
N GLY A 55 5.40 6.45 7.97
CA GLY A 55 4.70 7.64 8.46
C GLY A 55 3.43 7.94 7.65
N LEU A 56 2.33 8.22 8.35
CA LEU A 56 1.07 8.61 7.74
C LEU A 56 1.18 10.02 7.14
N LEU A 57 0.62 10.21 5.95
CA LEU A 57 0.54 11.51 5.29
C LEU A 57 -0.85 12.09 5.52
N SER A 58 -0.93 13.38 5.78
CA SER A 58 -2.19 14.14 5.85
C SER A 58 -2.11 15.38 4.98
N SER A 59 -3.25 16.03 4.72
CA SER A 59 -3.26 17.36 4.12
C SER A 59 -2.32 18.30 4.90
N SER A 60 -1.64 19.21 4.21
CA SER A 60 -0.54 20.07 4.68
C SER A 60 0.83 19.42 4.91
N THR A 61 0.98 18.10 4.69
CA THR A 61 2.31 17.46 4.73
C THR A 61 3.19 18.00 3.61
N VAL A 62 4.45 18.32 3.92
CA VAL A 62 5.47 18.67 2.93
C VAL A 62 6.39 17.48 2.72
N PHE A 63 6.59 17.08 1.47
CA PHE A 63 7.40 15.92 1.11
C PHE A 63 8.13 16.12 -0.21
N GLY A 64 9.15 15.29 -0.47
CA GLY A 64 9.75 15.14 -1.79
C GLY A 64 9.16 13.94 -2.54
N LEU A 65 9.13 14.01 -3.87
CA LEU A 65 8.64 12.92 -4.72
C LEU A 65 9.77 12.43 -5.63
N MET A 66 10.31 11.25 -5.34
CA MET A 66 11.44 10.68 -6.07
C MET A 66 10.96 9.66 -7.10
N HIS A 67 11.35 9.80 -8.36
CA HIS A 67 11.09 8.81 -9.39
C HIS A 67 11.94 7.54 -9.15
N GLN A 68 11.30 6.37 -9.13
CA GLN A 68 11.93 5.13 -8.66
C GLN A 68 13.06 4.62 -9.55
N ASP A 69 12.91 4.63 -10.87
CA ASP A 69 13.92 4.06 -11.80
C ASP A 69 15.10 5.02 -12.03
N THR A 70 14.88 6.33 -11.98
CA THR A 70 15.97 7.32 -12.19
C THR A 70 16.63 7.76 -10.89
N GLY A 71 15.94 7.67 -9.75
CA GLY A 71 16.39 8.21 -8.47
C GLY A 71 16.33 9.74 -8.37
N GLY A 72 15.77 10.43 -9.38
CA GLY A 72 15.65 11.89 -9.39
C GLY A 72 14.37 12.38 -8.72
N ASN A 73 14.39 13.60 -8.17
CA ASN A 73 13.24 14.22 -7.52
C ASN A 73 12.43 15.06 -8.50
N LEU A 74 11.11 15.07 -8.34
CA LEU A 74 10.24 16.05 -8.98
C LEU A 74 10.61 17.45 -8.47
N HIS A 75 10.98 18.31 -9.40
CA HIS A 75 11.63 19.59 -9.12
C HIS A 75 10.97 20.70 -9.91
N SER A 76 10.93 21.90 -9.32
CA SER A 76 10.51 23.10 -10.02
C SER A 76 11.20 24.34 -9.46
N HIS A 77 11.37 25.38 -10.25
CA HIS A 77 12.05 26.61 -9.85
C HIS A 77 11.26 27.83 -10.29
N HIS A 78 11.66 29.03 -9.89
CA HIS A 78 10.99 30.26 -10.35
C HIS A 78 10.96 30.34 -11.88
N ALA A 79 9.83 30.76 -12.45
CA ALA A 79 9.61 30.82 -13.91
C ALA A 79 10.65 31.69 -14.64
N GLU A 80 11.28 32.63 -13.94
CA GLU A 80 12.35 33.49 -14.46
C GLU A 80 13.59 32.71 -14.92
N TRP A 81 13.78 31.48 -14.44
CA TRP A 81 14.96 30.66 -14.76
C TRP A 81 14.71 29.68 -15.91
N GLY A 82 13.49 29.61 -16.44
CA GLY A 82 13.13 28.72 -17.53
C GLY A 82 11.65 28.39 -17.56
N GLY A 83 11.07 28.42 -18.76
CA GLY A 83 9.70 28.00 -19.03
C GLY A 83 9.61 26.54 -19.46
N SER A 84 8.41 25.97 -19.35
CA SER A 84 8.04 24.71 -19.96
C SER A 84 8.19 24.76 -21.49
N GLN A 85 8.37 23.60 -22.11
CA GLN A 85 8.81 23.49 -23.50
C GLN A 85 7.83 24.09 -24.52
N LYS A 86 6.52 24.03 -24.24
CA LYS A 86 5.47 24.44 -25.18
C LYS A 86 4.62 25.59 -24.66
N SER A 87 4.21 25.56 -23.39
CA SER A 87 3.35 26.61 -22.82
C SER A 87 4.12 27.79 -22.21
N ASN A 88 5.44 27.65 -22.00
CA ASN A 88 6.26 28.64 -21.31
C ASN A 88 5.79 28.97 -19.87
N HIS A 89 5.09 28.02 -19.24
CA HIS A 89 4.75 28.03 -17.82
C HIS A 89 5.98 27.73 -16.95
N GLN A 90 5.88 27.84 -15.62
CA GLN A 90 6.98 27.42 -14.76
C GLN A 90 7.28 25.93 -15.00
N GLN A 91 8.55 25.58 -15.20
CA GLN A 91 8.92 24.22 -15.59
C GLN A 91 8.81 23.23 -14.43
N ALA A 92 8.27 22.04 -14.68
CA ALA A 92 8.40 20.88 -13.81
C ALA A 92 9.37 19.88 -14.46
N THR A 93 10.35 19.41 -13.69
CA THR A 93 11.42 18.53 -14.18
C THR A 93 11.70 17.43 -13.16
N ILE A 94 12.62 16.53 -13.52
CA ILE A 94 13.16 15.54 -12.59
C ILE A 94 14.66 15.76 -12.52
N THR A 95 15.17 16.07 -11.33
CA THR A 95 16.59 16.38 -11.09
C THR A 95 17.26 15.28 -10.28
N LEU A 96 18.53 14.97 -10.59
CA LEU A 96 19.37 14.13 -9.73
C LEU A 96 20.05 14.93 -8.61
N TYR A 97 19.97 16.26 -8.65
CA TYR A 97 20.56 17.15 -7.66
C TYR A 97 19.50 17.56 -6.65
N LYS A 98 19.55 16.98 -5.45
CA LYS A 98 18.57 17.24 -4.41
C LYS A 98 18.79 18.63 -3.79
N ASP A 99 17.74 19.43 -3.73
CA ASP A 99 17.73 20.74 -3.07
C ASP A 99 16.35 21.07 -2.45
N ASN A 100 16.17 22.29 -1.95
CA ASN A 100 14.92 22.74 -1.33
C ASN A 100 13.83 23.14 -2.34
N TYR A 101 14.07 22.98 -3.65
CA TYR A 101 13.10 23.18 -4.74
C TYR A 101 12.45 21.85 -5.19
N ASP A 102 12.74 20.77 -4.46
CA ASP A 102 12.15 19.44 -4.64
C ASP A 102 10.92 19.21 -3.74
N ASP A 103 10.56 20.20 -2.93
CA ASP A 103 9.55 20.06 -1.88
C ASP A 103 8.14 20.45 -2.36
N TRP A 104 7.18 19.58 -2.05
CA TRP A 104 5.78 19.72 -2.45
C TRP A 104 4.88 19.68 -1.22
N LEU A 105 3.99 20.67 -1.12
CA LEU A 105 2.92 20.73 -0.14
C LEU A 105 1.72 19.91 -0.65
N LEU A 106 1.31 18.92 0.12
CA LEU A 106 0.12 18.11 -0.12
C LEU A 106 -1.15 18.87 0.26
N GLN A 107 -2.10 18.93 -0.66
CA GLN A 107 -3.47 19.33 -0.37
C GLN A 107 -4.45 18.24 -0.81
N CYS A 108 -5.14 17.61 0.14
CA CYS A 108 -6.17 16.61 -0.18
C CYS A 108 -7.49 17.31 -0.58
N TYR A 109 -8.17 16.78 -1.59
CA TYR A 109 -9.48 17.21 -2.04
C TYR A 109 -10.54 16.24 -1.52
N ASN A 110 -11.53 16.75 -0.78
CA ASN A 110 -12.58 15.94 -0.13
C ASN A 110 -12.02 14.67 0.54
N PRO A 111 -11.20 14.78 1.60
CA PRO A 111 -10.92 13.61 2.42
C PRO A 111 -12.27 13.03 2.83
N ILE A 112 -12.44 11.71 2.80
CA ILE A 112 -13.58 11.08 3.47
C ILE A 112 -13.41 11.41 4.95
N ILE A 113 -14.11 12.44 5.44
CA ILE A 113 -14.10 12.84 6.84
C ILE A 113 -15.06 11.90 7.55
N ASP A 114 -14.52 10.87 8.20
CA ASP A 114 -15.17 10.31 9.38
C ASP A 114 -14.86 11.25 10.55
N ASP A 115 -15.88 11.61 11.34
CA ASP A 115 -15.86 12.68 12.36
C ASP A 115 -14.84 12.46 13.49
N ASN A 116 -14.06 11.37 13.46
CA ASN A 116 -13.13 10.96 14.51
C ASN A 116 -11.70 10.61 14.07
N ASP A 117 -11.32 10.77 12.80
CA ASP A 117 -9.97 10.42 12.34
C ASP A 117 -9.32 11.63 11.64
N SER A 118 -8.09 11.97 12.02
CA SER A 118 -7.28 12.90 11.22
C SER A 118 -7.13 12.29 9.83
N ALA A 119 -7.86 12.79 8.83
CA ALA A 119 -7.93 12.15 7.53
C ALA A 119 -6.54 11.96 6.91
N HIS A 120 -6.09 10.71 6.89
CA HIS A 120 -4.84 10.28 6.29
C HIS A 120 -5.03 10.04 4.79
N LEU A 121 -3.99 10.29 4.01
CA LEU A 121 -3.99 10.07 2.57
C LEU A 121 -4.09 8.58 2.24
N MET A 122 -5.10 8.20 1.46
CA MET A 122 -5.35 6.84 1.00
C MET A 122 -5.14 6.71 -0.51
N SER A 123 -4.90 5.49 -0.98
CA SER A 123 -4.93 5.20 -2.42
C SER A 123 -6.33 5.47 -2.98
N GLY A 124 -6.42 6.23 -4.07
CA GLY A 124 -7.66 6.67 -4.67
C GLY A 124 -8.04 8.12 -4.32
N ASP A 125 -7.39 8.72 -3.32
CA ASP A 125 -7.65 10.10 -2.95
C ASP A 125 -7.23 11.08 -4.06
N ILE A 126 -8.04 12.13 -4.22
CA ILE A 126 -7.73 13.24 -5.12
C ILE A 126 -6.93 14.27 -4.35
N ILE A 127 -5.81 14.69 -4.91
CA ILE A 127 -4.86 15.61 -4.32
C ILE A 127 -4.45 16.71 -5.30
N SER A 128 -3.90 17.78 -4.75
CA SER A 128 -3.09 18.75 -5.46
C SER A 128 -1.73 18.87 -4.77
N LEU A 129 -0.68 19.06 -5.58
CA LEU A 129 0.68 19.25 -5.11
C LEU A 129 1.10 20.69 -5.40
N PHE A 130 1.45 21.45 -4.37
CA PHE A 130 1.92 22.83 -4.52
C PHE A 130 3.43 22.87 -4.30
N HIS A 131 4.16 23.39 -5.27
CA HIS A 131 5.60 23.56 -5.13
C HIS A 131 5.89 24.55 -3.99
N LYS A 132 6.65 24.12 -2.98
CA LYS A 132 6.72 24.79 -1.68
C LYS A 132 7.28 26.22 -1.77
N ASN A 133 8.26 26.45 -2.65
CA ASN A 133 8.94 27.74 -2.73
C ASN A 133 8.22 28.76 -3.62
N THR A 134 7.51 28.30 -4.67
CA THR A 134 6.80 29.21 -5.59
C THR A 134 5.29 29.27 -5.36
N ASN A 135 4.75 28.40 -4.52
CA ASN A 135 3.31 28.20 -4.30
C ASN A 135 2.52 27.90 -5.60
N GLN A 136 3.20 27.52 -6.68
CA GLN A 136 2.54 27.14 -7.93
C GLN A 136 2.15 25.66 -7.88
N PRO A 137 0.92 25.30 -8.30
CA PRO A 137 0.48 23.92 -8.29
C PRO A 137 1.06 23.12 -9.46
N LEU A 138 1.29 21.83 -9.23
CA LEU A 138 1.60 20.88 -10.29
C LEU A 138 0.39 20.75 -11.22
N TYR A 139 0.63 21.01 -12.50
CA TYR A 139 -0.38 21.25 -13.51
C TYR A 139 -0.11 20.41 -14.75
N SER A 140 -1.18 19.91 -15.36
CA SER A 140 -1.13 19.25 -16.66
C SER A 140 -2.34 19.62 -17.50
N HIS A 141 -2.18 19.62 -18.83
CA HIS A 141 -3.20 20.09 -19.77
C HIS A 141 -2.99 19.50 -21.16
N GLU A 142 -3.95 19.65 -22.07
CA GLU A 142 -3.92 19.03 -23.42
C GLU A 142 -2.88 19.64 -24.39
N VAL A 143 -1.76 20.18 -23.88
CA VAL A 143 -0.60 20.54 -24.68
C VAL A 143 0.35 19.35 -24.77
N LEU A 144 0.75 19.03 -25.99
CA LEU A 144 1.64 17.93 -26.30
C LEU A 144 3.04 18.42 -26.65
N LEU A 145 4.04 17.70 -26.16
CA LEU A 145 5.42 17.83 -26.60
C LEU A 145 5.60 17.20 -27.99
N ASP A 146 6.76 17.43 -28.61
CA ASP A 146 7.04 16.96 -29.99
C ASP A 146 6.97 15.42 -30.14
N ASP A 147 7.14 14.70 -29.04
CA ASP A 147 7.07 13.24 -28.97
C ASP A 147 5.68 12.71 -28.55
N GLY A 148 4.68 13.59 -28.47
CA GLY A 148 3.30 13.28 -28.08
C GLY A 148 3.07 13.09 -26.58
N ALA A 149 4.09 13.26 -25.72
CA ALA A 149 3.86 13.33 -24.27
C ALA A 149 3.00 14.54 -23.93
N GLN A 150 2.22 14.44 -22.86
CA GLN A 150 1.52 15.60 -22.33
C GLN A 150 2.45 16.41 -21.42
N GLU A 151 2.45 17.73 -21.59
CA GLU A 151 3.29 18.62 -20.79
C GLU A 151 2.82 18.67 -19.33
N VAL A 152 3.80 18.62 -18.42
CA VAL A 152 3.62 18.91 -17.00
C VAL A 152 4.39 20.17 -16.67
N SER A 153 3.76 21.07 -15.94
CA SER A 153 4.33 22.36 -15.55
C SER A 153 3.83 22.76 -14.16
N CYS A 154 4.28 23.90 -13.66
CA CYS A 154 3.72 24.55 -12.49
C CYS A 154 2.96 25.79 -12.94
N HIS A 155 1.63 25.76 -12.86
CA HIS A 155 0.83 26.88 -13.35
C HIS A 155 -0.55 26.90 -12.69
N GLY A 156 -0.96 28.09 -12.26
CA GLY A 156 -2.28 28.35 -11.74
C GLY A 156 -2.21 29.24 -10.52
N ASN A 157 -3.09 30.25 -10.47
CA ASN A 157 -3.14 31.20 -9.36
C ASN A 157 -4.39 31.03 -8.49
N ASP A 158 -5.30 30.14 -8.90
CA ASP A 158 -6.59 30.02 -8.26
C ASP A 158 -6.65 28.72 -7.46
N PHE A 159 -7.02 28.87 -6.18
CA PHE A 159 -7.65 27.80 -5.39
C PHE A 159 -9.00 27.33 -5.99
N ASN A 160 -9.31 27.70 -7.24
CA ASN A 160 -10.38 27.11 -8.03
C ASN A 160 -9.89 25.75 -8.53
N PHE A 161 -10.07 24.74 -7.70
CA PHE A 161 -9.76 23.33 -7.90
C PHE A 161 -10.44 22.74 -9.15
N ASN A 162 -10.01 23.16 -10.34
CA ASN A 162 -10.44 22.56 -11.59
C ASN A 162 -9.67 21.25 -11.84
N SER A 163 -10.16 20.44 -12.77
CA SER A 163 -9.60 19.10 -13.06
C SER A 163 -8.14 19.10 -13.52
N THR A 164 -7.56 20.25 -13.88
CA THR A 164 -6.16 20.36 -14.38
C THR A 164 -5.12 20.42 -13.26
N LEU A 165 -5.57 20.60 -12.01
CA LEU A 165 -4.74 20.61 -10.79
C LEU A 165 -4.94 19.37 -9.93
N GLN A 166 -5.85 18.49 -10.36
CA GLN A 166 -6.29 17.34 -9.59
C GLN A 166 -5.54 16.10 -10.07
N TRP A 167 -4.90 15.43 -9.12
CA TRP A 167 -4.20 14.18 -9.30
C TRP A 167 -4.82 13.15 -8.39
N ARG A 168 -5.17 11.98 -8.91
CA ARG A 168 -5.51 10.86 -8.03
C ARG A 168 -4.25 10.08 -7.72
N ILE A 169 -3.98 9.84 -6.44
CA ILE A 169 -2.84 9.03 -6.01
C ILE A 169 -3.23 7.56 -6.03
N GLU A 170 -2.41 6.71 -6.63
CA GLU A 170 -2.64 5.27 -6.69
C GLU A 170 -1.42 4.53 -6.13
N LEU A 171 -1.65 3.53 -5.29
CA LEU A 171 -0.60 2.60 -4.91
C LEU A 171 -0.29 1.70 -6.11
N ILE A 172 0.99 1.59 -6.46
CA ILE A 172 1.43 0.62 -7.46
C ILE A 172 1.53 -0.72 -6.74
N ARG A 173 0.46 -1.50 -6.87
CA ARG A 173 0.32 -2.81 -6.24
C ARG A 173 1.26 -3.79 -6.90
N LYS A 174 1.99 -4.56 -6.09
CA LYS A 174 2.89 -5.60 -6.58
C LYS A 174 2.23 -6.97 -6.45
N PRO A 175 2.46 -7.90 -7.40
CA PRO A 175 1.97 -9.26 -7.24
C PRO A 175 2.67 -9.91 -6.05
N ILE A 176 1.87 -10.46 -5.15
CA ILE A 176 2.35 -11.36 -4.10
C ILE A 176 2.64 -12.71 -4.76
N LYS A 177 3.77 -13.30 -4.40
CA LYS A 177 4.26 -14.56 -4.95
C LYS A 177 4.62 -15.51 -3.82
N TYR A 178 4.82 -16.77 -4.15
CA TYR A 178 5.44 -17.70 -3.21
C TYR A 178 6.83 -17.21 -2.78
N GLY A 179 7.10 -17.31 -1.48
CA GLY A 179 8.28 -16.76 -0.83
C GLY A 179 8.18 -15.27 -0.47
N SER A 180 7.12 -14.56 -0.88
CA SER A 180 6.89 -13.17 -0.43
C SER A 180 6.75 -13.11 1.09
N THR A 181 7.41 -12.13 1.70
CA THR A 181 7.13 -11.73 3.08
C THR A 181 5.94 -10.78 3.07
N ILE A 182 4.97 -11.03 3.93
CA ILE A 182 3.73 -10.27 4.04
C ILE A 182 3.39 -9.96 5.49
N ALA A 183 2.48 -9.02 5.69
CA ALA A 183 1.71 -8.84 6.91
C ALA A 183 0.21 -9.05 6.61
N LEU A 184 -0.54 -9.54 7.59
CA LEU A 184 -2.00 -9.70 7.49
C LEU A 184 -2.66 -8.70 8.43
N PHE A 185 -3.31 -7.69 7.87
CA PHE A 185 -3.94 -6.60 8.60
C PHE A 185 -5.45 -6.81 8.69
N HIS A 186 -5.97 -6.94 9.90
CA HIS A 186 -7.40 -7.11 10.14
C HIS A 186 -8.11 -5.78 9.90
N VAL A 187 -8.94 -5.72 8.85
CA VAL A 187 -9.50 -4.47 8.34
C VAL A 187 -10.37 -3.74 9.36
N PRO A 188 -11.33 -4.39 10.06
CA PRO A 188 -12.21 -3.68 11.00
C PRO A 188 -11.48 -3.09 12.20
N THR A 189 -10.50 -3.82 12.75
CA THR A 189 -9.87 -3.45 14.04
C THR A 189 -8.54 -2.73 13.87
N ARG A 190 -8.03 -2.68 12.63
CA ARG A 190 -6.76 -2.08 12.23
C ARG A 190 -5.56 -2.64 13.02
N LYS A 191 -5.49 -3.96 13.17
CA LYS A 191 -4.42 -4.67 13.89
C LYS A 191 -3.80 -5.76 13.03
N TYR A 192 -2.55 -6.09 13.28
CA TYR A 192 -1.85 -7.13 12.52
C TYR A 192 -1.98 -8.50 13.15
N LEU A 193 -2.09 -9.55 12.32
CA LEU A 193 -1.99 -10.94 12.75
C LEU A 193 -0.57 -11.23 13.23
N SER A 194 -0.46 -11.73 14.46
CA SER A 194 0.79 -11.79 15.20
C SER A 194 0.87 -13.01 16.11
N THR A 195 2.05 -13.26 16.65
CA THR A 195 2.30 -14.27 17.68
C THR A 195 3.11 -13.67 18.83
N LYS A 196 2.75 -14.02 20.06
CA LYS A 196 3.46 -13.55 21.26
C LYS A 196 4.43 -14.56 21.86
N GLY A 197 4.64 -15.71 21.20
CA GLY A 197 5.42 -16.80 21.77
C GLY A 197 4.79 -17.42 23.04
N VAL A 198 3.51 -17.13 23.31
CA VAL A 198 2.75 -17.73 24.42
C VAL A 198 2.06 -19.00 23.92
N LYS A 199 2.10 -20.08 24.71
CA LYS A 199 1.44 -21.35 24.37
C LYS A 199 0.05 -21.46 24.98
N TYR A 200 -0.82 -22.23 24.34
CA TYR A 200 -2.07 -22.64 24.96
C TYR A 200 -1.80 -23.57 26.17
N PRO A 201 -2.60 -23.51 27.25
CA PRO A 201 -2.36 -24.36 28.42
C PRO A 201 -2.60 -25.86 28.16
N LYS A 202 -3.47 -26.19 27.21
CA LYS A 202 -3.92 -27.57 26.94
C LYS A 202 -3.06 -28.31 25.93
N HIS A 203 -2.32 -27.60 25.09
CA HIS A 203 -1.45 -28.17 24.06
C HIS A 203 -0.29 -27.23 23.79
N GLU A 204 0.85 -27.78 23.35
CA GLU A 204 2.09 -27.00 23.22
C GLU A 204 2.14 -26.05 22.00
N GLN A 205 1.00 -25.77 21.37
CA GLN A 205 0.91 -24.85 20.24
C GLN A 205 0.88 -23.40 20.72
N TYR A 206 1.45 -22.50 19.93
CA TYR A 206 1.52 -21.08 20.25
C TYR A 206 0.22 -20.37 19.86
N ILE A 207 -0.18 -19.39 20.67
CA ILE A 207 -1.37 -18.56 20.44
C ILE A 207 -1.07 -17.56 19.34
N VAL A 208 -1.98 -17.47 18.36
CA VAL A 208 -2.00 -16.40 17.36
C VAL A 208 -3.05 -15.37 17.79
N VAL A 209 -2.69 -14.10 17.68
CA VAL A 209 -3.48 -12.96 18.16
C VAL A 209 -3.42 -11.82 17.15
N CYS A 210 -4.19 -10.77 17.38
CA CYS A 210 -3.98 -9.48 16.74
C CYS A 210 -3.33 -8.46 17.71
N THR A 211 -2.26 -7.81 17.26
CA THR A 211 -1.47 -6.82 18.03
C THR A 211 -1.36 -5.49 17.30
N GLY A 212 -1.15 -4.42 18.08
CA GLY A 212 -0.72 -3.10 17.60
C GLY A 212 -1.66 -2.43 16.58
N LYS A 213 -1.41 -1.15 16.28
CA LYS A 213 -1.85 -0.54 15.01
C LYS A 213 -0.67 -0.29 14.07
N GLU A 214 0.54 -0.36 14.62
CA GLU A 214 1.80 -0.23 13.91
C GLU A 214 2.37 -1.64 13.69
N LEU A 215 3.02 -1.84 12.54
CA LEU A 215 3.61 -3.10 12.15
C LEU A 215 4.84 -3.43 13.01
N ASP A 216 4.84 -4.60 13.64
CA ASP A 216 5.99 -5.18 14.34
C ASP A 216 6.72 -6.18 13.44
N PHE A 217 7.95 -5.82 13.04
CA PHE A 217 8.76 -6.64 12.14
C PHE A 217 9.24 -7.98 12.74
N GLU A 218 9.16 -8.16 14.06
CA GLU A 218 9.56 -9.40 14.73
C GLU A 218 8.41 -10.41 14.82
N HIS A 219 7.18 -9.93 15.01
CA HIS A 219 6.02 -10.79 15.37
C HIS A 219 4.89 -10.83 14.34
N ASP A 220 4.84 -9.88 13.40
CA ASP A 220 3.68 -9.71 12.49
C ASP A 220 3.95 -10.23 11.06
N LEU A 221 5.17 -10.73 10.81
CA LEU A 221 5.61 -11.10 9.46
C LEU A 221 5.41 -12.58 9.15
N TRP A 222 4.82 -12.84 7.99
CA TRP A 222 4.54 -14.18 7.49
C TRP A 222 5.14 -14.36 6.09
N THR A 223 5.58 -15.57 5.78
CA THR A 223 6.07 -15.95 4.45
C THR A 223 5.02 -16.82 3.76
N ILE A 224 4.59 -16.40 2.58
CA ILE A 224 3.69 -17.21 1.74
C ILE A 224 4.45 -18.44 1.24
N CYS A 225 3.99 -19.63 1.64
CA CYS A 225 4.62 -20.89 1.30
C CYS A 225 3.67 -21.74 0.45
N ASP A 226 4.20 -22.29 -0.64
CA ASP A 226 3.56 -23.42 -1.32
C ASP A 226 4.19 -24.71 -0.84
N LEU A 227 3.44 -25.80 -0.92
CA LEU A 227 4.04 -27.13 -1.04
C LEU A 227 4.05 -27.64 -2.50
N ASN A 228 3.42 -26.92 -3.44
CA ASN A 228 3.26 -27.28 -4.86
C ASN A 228 3.85 -26.23 -5.84
N VAL A 229 5.16 -26.00 -5.76
CA VAL A 229 5.92 -25.04 -6.59
C VAL A 229 5.46 -24.98 -8.07
N GLY A 230 5.01 -23.80 -8.52
CA GLY A 230 4.83 -23.48 -9.96
C GLY A 230 3.42 -23.05 -10.41
N VAL A 231 2.44 -22.99 -9.51
CA VAL A 231 1.05 -22.58 -9.81
C VAL A 231 0.80 -21.13 -9.34
N PRO A 232 0.02 -20.28 -10.05
CA PRO A 232 -0.34 -18.95 -9.56
C PRO A 232 -1.16 -18.99 -8.26
N LEU A 233 -0.81 -18.14 -7.27
CA LEU A 233 -1.43 -18.10 -5.93
C LEU A 233 -2.96 -17.97 -5.95
N SER A 234 -3.52 -17.23 -6.92
CA SER A 234 -4.97 -17.05 -7.12
C SER A 234 -5.72 -18.36 -7.41
N THR A 235 -5.02 -19.36 -7.93
CA THR A 235 -5.57 -20.67 -8.29
C THR A 235 -5.20 -21.78 -7.30
N CYS A 236 -4.37 -21.46 -6.30
CA CYS A 236 -3.89 -22.41 -5.32
C CYS A 236 -4.86 -22.53 -4.15
N ASN A 237 -5.40 -23.74 -3.98
CA ASN A 237 -6.30 -24.07 -2.87
C ASN A 237 -5.57 -24.49 -1.59
N ASN A 238 -4.23 -24.52 -1.59
CA ASN A 238 -3.43 -24.97 -0.45
C ASN A 238 -2.26 -24.00 -0.23
N ILE A 239 -2.48 -22.92 0.50
CA ILE A 239 -1.46 -21.91 0.81
C ILE A 239 -1.09 -22.01 2.28
N GLY A 240 0.21 -22.11 2.57
CA GLY A 240 0.75 -22.05 3.92
C GLY A 240 1.25 -20.66 4.26
N PHE A 241 1.11 -20.27 5.53
CA PHE A 241 1.63 -19.02 6.07
C PHE A 241 2.64 -19.34 7.16
N LYS A 242 3.92 -19.10 6.89
CA LYS A 242 4.99 -19.40 7.84
C LYS A 242 5.43 -18.13 8.56
N HIS A 243 5.31 -18.09 9.88
CA HIS A 243 5.80 -16.97 10.66
C HIS A 243 7.32 -16.81 10.47
N LYS A 244 7.77 -15.59 10.15
CA LYS A 244 9.12 -15.32 9.66
C LYS A 244 10.19 -15.61 10.71
N GLU A 245 9.98 -15.15 11.95
CA GLU A 245 10.98 -15.25 13.01
C GLU A 245 11.06 -16.66 13.61
N THR A 246 9.90 -17.29 13.85
CA THR A 246 9.85 -18.59 14.54
C THR A 246 9.86 -19.79 13.59
N GLY A 247 9.49 -19.59 12.32
CA GLY A 247 9.38 -20.66 11.33
C GLY A 247 8.16 -21.57 11.48
N GLY A 248 7.27 -21.30 12.44
CA GLY A 248 6.01 -22.04 12.62
C GLY A 248 4.95 -21.69 11.57
N ASN A 249 4.02 -22.59 11.32
CA ASN A 249 2.93 -22.40 10.36
C ASN A 249 1.66 -21.90 11.06
N LEU A 250 0.93 -21.00 10.40
CA LEU A 250 -0.44 -20.66 10.77
C LEU A 250 -1.32 -21.91 10.62
N HIS A 251 -1.95 -22.30 11.71
CA HIS A 251 -2.60 -23.60 11.85
C HIS A 251 -3.99 -23.43 12.46
N SER A 252 -4.90 -24.32 12.12
CA SER A 252 -6.16 -24.48 12.83
C SER A 252 -6.55 -25.96 12.92
N HIS A 253 -7.55 -26.30 13.71
CA HIS A 253 -8.00 -27.68 13.87
C HIS A 253 -9.45 -27.72 14.33
N PHE A 254 -10.15 -28.83 14.12
CA PHE A 254 -11.53 -28.99 14.58
C PHE A 254 -11.67 -28.73 16.09
N THR A 255 -12.78 -28.11 16.50
CA THR A 255 -13.04 -27.65 17.88
C THR A 255 -12.96 -28.73 18.95
N VAL A 256 -13.06 -30.01 18.58
CA VAL A 256 -12.83 -31.15 19.48
C VAL A 256 -11.43 -31.14 20.10
N HIS A 257 -10.46 -30.52 19.45
CA HIS A 257 -9.07 -30.41 19.94
C HIS A 257 -8.81 -29.14 20.77
N GLY A 258 -9.77 -28.20 20.79
CA GLY A 258 -9.64 -26.96 21.53
C GLY A 258 -10.52 -25.86 20.98
N THR A 259 -10.90 -24.93 21.86
CA THR A 259 -11.62 -23.71 21.50
C THR A 259 -10.91 -22.49 22.09
N THR A 260 -11.09 -21.34 21.45
CA THR A 260 -10.52 -20.08 21.93
C THR A 260 -11.07 -19.73 23.32
N PRO A 261 -10.26 -19.09 24.18
CA PRO A 261 -10.58 -18.95 25.60
C PRO A 261 -11.69 -17.94 25.89
N LYS A 262 -11.94 -16.96 25.01
CA LYS A 262 -12.97 -15.92 25.23
C LYS A 262 -14.25 -16.21 24.46
N SER A 263 -14.16 -16.54 23.17
CA SER A 263 -15.33 -16.77 22.32
C SER A 263 -15.78 -18.23 22.21
N ASN A 264 -14.97 -19.20 22.64
CA ASN A 264 -15.18 -20.63 22.38
C ASN A 264 -15.28 -20.99 20.88
N HIS A 265 -14.70 -20.17 20.01
CA HIS A 265 -14.58 -20.46 18.58
C HIS A 265 -13.45 -21.46 18.30
N GLN A 266 -13.32 -21.88 17.04
CA GLN A 266 -12.21 -22.71 16.60
C GLN A 266 -10.89 -21.95 16.76
N GLN A 267 -9.87 -22.61 17.35
CA GLN A 267 -8.58 -21.99 17.60
C GLN A 267 -7.79 -21.76 16.32
N VAL A 268 -7.03 -20.67 16.31
CA VAL A 268 -5.94 -20.45 15.35
C VAL A 268 -4.66 -20.39 16.15
N THR A 269 -3.68 -21.17 15.71
CA THR A 269 -2.44 -21.38 16.45
C THR A 269 -1.25 -21.26 15.51
N LEU A 270 -0.07 -21.18 16.11
CA LEU A 270 1.18 -21.31 15.42
C LEU A 270 1.78 -22.68 15.77
N TYR A 271 1.91 -23.53 14.75
CA TYR A 271 2.37 -24.90 14.88
C TYR A 271 3.76 -25.09 14.28
N MET A 272 4.69 -25.66 15.05
CA MET A 272 6.11 -25.73 14.68
C MET A 272 6.46 -26.89 13.74
N HIS A 273 5.48 -27.73 13.39
CA HIS A 273 5.67 -28.89 12.53
C HIS A 273 4.75 -28.76 11.30
N GLY A 274 5.06 -29.49 10.23
CA GLY A 274 4.19 -29.52 9.06
C GLY A 274 2.97 -30.41 9.30
N HIS A 275 1.78 -29.89 9.02
CA HIS A 275 0.52 -30.62 9.12
C HIS A 275 -0.41 -30.28 7.93
N PRO A 276 -1.29 -31.20 7.49
CA PRO A 276 -2.32 -30.88 6.50
C PRO A 276 -3.30 -29.79 6.92
N ASP A 277 -3.41 -29.51 8.22
CA ASP A 277 -4.25 -28.43 8.75
C ASP A 277 -3.51 -27.07 8.79
N ASP A 278 -2.34 -26.97 8.18
CA ASP A 278 -1.62 -25.71 7.98
C ASP A 278 -2.04 -25.00 6.68
N TYR A 279 -2.95 -25.60 5.91
CA TYR A 279 -3.37 -25.08 4.61
C TYR A 279 -4.59 -24.18 4.69
N TRP A 280 -4.49 -23.10 3.92
CA TRP A 280 -5.52 -22.10 3.80
C TRP A 280 -5.85 -21.82 2.33
N ILE A 281 -7.09 -21.42 2.09
CA ILE A 281 -7.60 -20.99 0.80
C ILE A 281 -7.82 -19.48 0.87
N ILE A 282 -7.15 -18.74 0.00
CA ILE A 282 -7.38 -17.30 -0.16
C ILE A 282 -8.56 -17.09 -1.10
N ARG A 283 -9.52 -16.26 -0.69
CA ARG A 283 -10.60 -15.78 -1.54
C ARG A 283 -10.65 -14.26 -1.47
N HIS A 284 -10.79 -13.58 -2.59
CA HIS A 284 -11.03 -12.14 -2.58
C HIS A 284 -12.39 -11.85 -1.92
N HIS A 285 -12.41 -10.89 -0.99
CA HIS A 285 -13.65 -10.52 -0.30
C HIS A 285 -14.60 -9.73 -1.23
N SER A 286 -14.05 -8.95 -2.18
CA SER A 286 -14.84 -8.20 -3.16
C SER A 286 -14.98 -8.96 -4.49
N SER A 287 -16.12 -8.77 -5.16
CA SER A 287 -16.51 -9.44 -6.42
C SER A 287 -15.91 -8.81 -7.70
N LYS A 288 -14.95 -7.88 -7.59
CA LYS A 288 -14.31 -7.29 -8.77
C LYS A 288 -13.19 -8.19 -9.29
N VAL A 289 -13.56 -8.90 -10.37
CA VAL A 289 -12.76 -9.51 -11.45
C VAL A 289 -11.44 -10.13 -10.99
N ASP A 290 -11.42 -11.46 -11.03
CA ASP A 290 -10.24 -12.33 -11.15
C ASP A 290 -9.08 -11.60 -11.82
N LEU A 291 -8.19 -11.05 -10.99
CA LEU A 291 -6.81 -10.96 -11.40
C LEU A 291 -6.26 -12.37 -11.21
N ASP A 292 -5.60 -12.89 -12.24
CA ASP A 292 -4.86 -14.17 -12.17
C ASP A 292 -3.79 -14.16 -11.05
N HIS A 293 -3.64 -13.09 -10.28
CA HIS A 293 -2.63 -12.87 -9.26
C HIS A 293 -3.21 -12.17 -8.03
N LEU A 294 -2.75 -12.63 -6.87
CA LEU A 294 -2.91 -11.94 -5.59
C LEU A 294 -1.97 -10.74 -5.55
N MET A 295 -2.47 -9.58 -5.17
CA MET A 295 -1.76 -8.30 -5.22
C MET A 295 -1.66 -7.69 -3.81
N ASP A 296 -0.56 -6.98 -3.56
CA ASP A 296 -0.35 -6.16 -2.36
C ASP A 296 -1.56 -5.23 -2.12
N GLY A 297 -2.12 -5.25 -0.92
CA GLY A 297 -3.30 -4.49 -0.51
C GLY A 297 -4.65 -5.14 -0.83
N ASP A 298 -4.68 -6.42 -1.26
CA ASP A 298 -5.96 -7.08 -1.53
C ASP A 298 -6.72 -7.34 -0.23
N ILE A 299 -8.04 -7.10 -0.25
CA ILE A 299 -8.92 -7.52 0.83
C ILE A 299 -9.38 -8.95 0.55
N ILE A 300 -9.01 -9.86 1.44
CA ILE A 300 -9.20 -11.29 1.33
C ILE A 300 -9.94 -11.87 2.53
N ASN A 301 -10.56 -13.02 2.31
CA ASN A 301 -10.91 -13.98 3.34
C ASN A 301 -9.92 -15.14 3.27
N LEU A 302 -9.54 -15.65 4.45
CA LEU A 302 -8.61 -16.76 4.57
C LEU A 302 -9.33 -17.98 5.16
N PHE A 303 -9.70 -18.96 4.34
CA PHE A 303 -10.44 -20.14 4.78
C PHE A 303 -9.49 -21.27 5.17
N HIS A 304 -9.61 -21.81 6.37
CA HIS A 304 -8.89 -23.01 6.75
C HIS A 304 -9.37 -24.19 5.89
N GLN A 305 -8.47 -24.89 5.20
CA GLN A 305 -8.85 -25.90 4.20
C GLN A 305 -9.60 -27.08 4.82
N GLY A 306 -9.17 -27.56 5.99
CA GLY A 306 -9.75 -28.75 6.62
C GLY A 306 -11.15 -28.54 7.18
N THR A 307 -11.43 -27.34 7.72
CA THR A 307 -12.73 -27.02 8.36
C THR A 307 -13.63 -26.11 7.53
N ASN A 308 -13.08 -25.51 6.47
CA ASN A 308 -13.74 -24.50 5.63
C ASN A 308 -14.32 -23.32 6.44
N LEU A 309 -13.71 -23.02 7.60
CA LEU A 309 -14.05 -21.84 8.40
C LEU A 309 -13.04 -20.72 8.12
N PRO A 310 -13.49 -19.47 7.95
CA PRO A 310 -12.62 -18.33 7.67
C PRO A 310 -11.94 -17.81 8.93
N LEU A 311 -10.72 -17.30 8.76
CA LEU A 311 -9.99 -16.55 9.76
C LEU A 311 -10.83 -15.34 10.19
N TYR A 312 -10.94 -15.16 11.49
CA TYR A 312 -11.87 -14.26 12.14
C TYR A 312 -11.18 -13.55 13.30
N SER A 313 -11.41 -12.25 13.43
CA SER A 313 -10.98 -11.46 14.58
C SER A 313 -12.07 -10.45 14.95
N HIS A 314 -12.05 -9.95 16.18
CA HIS A 314 -13.16 -9.20 16.79
C HIS A 314 -12.71 -8.40 18.00
N ASP A 315 -13.50 -7.43 18.45
CA ASP A 315 -13.10 -6.51 19.53
C ASP A 315 -13.02 -7.12 20.93
N ILE A 316 -13.19 -8.44 21.07
CA ILE A 316 -12.99 -9.12 22.34
C ILE A 316 -11.49 -9.28 22.62
N LEU A 317 -11.09 -8.72 23.77
CA LEU A 317 -9.71 -8.74 24.22
C LEU A 317 -9.41 -9.93 25.15
N MET A 318 -8.19 -10.45 25.03
CA MET A 318 -7.58 -11.34 26.01
C MET A 318 -7.13 -10.55 27.24
N ASP A 319 -6.76 -11.26 28.31
CA ASP A 319 -6.40 -10.65 29.60
C ASP A 319 -5.16 -9.75 29.51
N ASP A 320 -4.31 -9.97 28.50
CA ASP A 320 -3.10 -9.17 28.22
C ASP A 320 -3.35 -8.01 27.25
N GLY A 321 -4.62 -7.72 26.92
CA GLY A 321 -5.03 -6.65 26.01
C GLY A 321 -4.90 -6.98 24.53
N THR A 322 -4.46 -8.19 24.16
CA THR A 322 -4.47 -8.62 22.76
C THR A 322 -5.86 -8.94 22.26
N GLN A 323 -6.00 -8.95 20.95
CA GLN A 323 -7.23 -9.34 20.32
C GLN A 323 -7.19 -10.82 19.93
N GLU A 324 -8.26 -11.53 20.26
CA GLU A 324 -8.39 -12.95 19.96
C GLU A 324 -8.59 -13.20 18.46
N VAL A 325 -7.87 -14.19 17.94
CA VAL A 325 -8.02 -14.68 16.56
C VAL A 325 -8.57 -16.10 16.59
N SER A 326 -9.49 -16.40 15.68
CA SER A 326 -10.21 -17.67 15.61
C SER A 326 -10.57 -18.03 14.16
N CYS A 327 -11.15 -19.21 13.95
CA CYS A 327 -11.91 -19.50 12.73
C CYS A 327 -13.41 -19.51 13.04
N ASN A 328 -14.18 -18.65 12.39
CA ASN A 328 -15.63 -18.50 12.62
C ASN A 328 -16.32 -17.76 11.46
N GLY A 329 -17.61 -18.04 11.26
CA GLY A 329 -18.46 -17.37 10.26
C GLY A 329 -18.47 -18.07 8.90
N ASP A 330 -19.05 -17.39 7.90
CA ASP A 330 -19.17 -17.87 6.52
C ASP A 330 -18.30 -17.09 5.51
N GLY A 331 -17.56 -16.08 5.98
CA GLY A 331 -16.65 -15.24 5.21
C GLY A 331 -17.30 -13.99 4.64
N ARG A 332 -18.59 -13.76 4.90
CA ARG A 332 -19.31 -12.56 4.45
C ARG A 332 -19.29 -11.43 5.48
N GLU A 333 -18.83 -11.70 6.69
CA GLU A 333 -18.78 -10.74 7.77
C GLU A 333 -17.50 -9.89 7.68
N ASP A 334 -17.61 -8.62 8.09
CA ASP A 334 -16.48 -7.68 8.12
C ASP A 334 -15.31 -8.21 8.96
N ASN A 335 -15.62 -8.95 10.03
CA ASN A 335 -14.65 -9.61 10.93
C ASN A 335 -13.84 -10.74 10.27
N ASN A 336 -14.15 -11.10 9.02
CA ASN A 336 -13.36 -12.01 8.21
C ASN A 336 -12.48 -11.28 7.18
N MET A 337 -12.49 -9.95 7.15
CA MET A 337 -11.73 -9.16 6.18
C MET A 337 -10.29 -8.93 6.63
N TRP A 338 -9.35 -9.39 5.80
CA TRP A 338 -7.93 -9.19 6.00
C TRP A 338 -7.33 -8.50 4.77
N CYS A 339 -6.61 -7.40 4.99
CA CYS A 339 -5.74 -6.81 3.97
C CYS A 339 -4.40 -7.57 3.99
N ILE A 340 -3.97 -8.05 2.83
CA ILE A 340 -2.66 -8.69 2.68
C ILE A 340 -1.65 -7.67 2.17
N GLU A 341 -0.61 -7.39 2.95
CA GLU A 341 0.37 -6.34 2.66
C GLU A 341 1.73 -6.96 2.35
N LEU A 342 2.34 -6.59 1.21
CA LEU A 342 3.67 -7.05 0.83
C LEU A 342 4.75 -6.23 1.56
N ILE A 343 5.69 -6.91 2.22
CA ILE A 343 6.79 -6.28 2.96
C ILE A 343 8.10 -6.49 2.18
N GLU A 344 8.75 -5.38 1.80
CA GLU A 344 10.00 -5.36 1.01
C GLU A 344 11.23 -4.92 1.80
#